data_AF-A0A8S3SI54-F1
#
_entry.id   AF-A0A8S3SI54-F1
#
_cell.length_a   1.000
_cell.length_b   1.000
_cell.length_c   1.000
_cell.angle_alpha   90.00
_cell.angle_beta   90.00
_cell.angle_gamma   90.00
#
_symmetry.space_group_name_H-M   'P 1'
#
loop_
_entity.id
_entity.type
_entity.pdbx_description
1 polymer ?
#
loop_
_entity_poly.entity_id
_entity_poly.type
_entity_poly.pdbx_seq_one_letter_code
_entity_poly.pdbx_strand_id
1 'polypeptide(L)'
;MTDLNEYLEETIDDIGGFGLFQWILVILIFGSKITDNWSTLMMTFGGVVPNWRCDLTTLDGLEINEYNMSEIEFCELTTSNSSVKCNSRLFEPEMSTVVSEWDLVCERSWIPSTITSLQMGGLIAGGFISGQMADTIGRKLTYASALSALLVFNTAAAFSTSWQMFAALRFLSALDVGLSLRFVPESFRWLVIHWKIQKAYEVIKRIAKVNDKKSPEYEKFHAKVIQVEDLVSEGKKYSILDILDNPRLLKFTLLLMVAW
;
A
#
# COMPACT_ATOMS: atom_id res chain seq x y z
N MET A 1 9.80 23.31 23.66
CA MET A 1 8.99 22.41 22.80
C MET A 1 7.57 22.26 23.33
N THR A 2 7.34 22.19 24.64
CA THR A 2 6.00 22.16 25.27
C THR A 2 5.18 23.41 24.93
N ASP A 3 5.75 24.61 25.07
CA ASP A 3 5.05 25.88 24.79
C ASP A 3 4.62 26.04 23.32
N LEU A 4 5.42 25.52 22.37
CA LEU A 4 5.05 25.52 20.95
C LEU A 4 3.83 24.62 20.72
N ASN A 5 3.82 23.46 21.34
CA ASN A 5 2.75 22.49 21.14
C ASN A 5 1.42 23.04 21.68
N GLU A 6 1.46 23.64 22.86
CA GLU A 6 0.30 24.28 23.49
C GLU A 6 -0.23 25.44 22.63
N TYR A 7 0.65 26.32 22.14
CA TYR A 7 0.23 27.39 21.23
C TYR A 7 -0.37 26.89 19.92
N LEU A 8 0.19 25.83 19.32
CA LEU A 8 -0.34 25.24 18.09
C LEU A 8 -1.72 24.60 18.32
N GLU A 9 -1.92 23.97 19.47
CA GLU A 9 -3.19 23.36 19.87
C GLU A 9 -4.26 24.44 20.13
N GLU A 10 -3.92 25.50 20.88
CA GLU A 10 -4.80 26.67 21.09
C GLU A 10 -5.20 27.33 19.76
N THR A 11 -4.24 27.50 18.86
CA THR A 11 -4.51 28.04 17.52
C THR A 11 -5.49 27.16 16.75
N ILE A 12 -5.37 25.84 16.82
CA ILE A 12 -6.30 24.92 16.14
C ILE A 12 -7.71 25.01 16.75
N ASP A 13 -7.81 25.07 18.07
CA ASP A 13 -9.09 25.18 18.77
C ASP A 13 -9.81 26.50 18.45
N ASP A 14 -9.06 27.61 18.39
CA ASP A 14 -9.58 28.91 17.96
C ASP A 14 -10.21 28.85 16.56
N ILE A 15 -9.58 28.12 15.63
CA ILE A 15 -10.03 27.98 14.22
C ILE A 15 -11.14 26.91 14.07
N GLY A 16 -11.61 26.32 15.17
CA GLY A 16 -12.78 25.43 15.18
C GLY A 16 -12.49 23.96 15.48
N GLY A 17 -11.32 23.64 16.05
CA GLY A 17 -11.01 22.28 16.53
C GLY A 17 -11.09 21.24 15.40
N PHE A 18 -11.67 20.07 15.69
CA PHE A 18 -12.00 18.99 14.73
C PHE A 18 -13.27 19.31 13.91
N GLY A 19 -13.19 20.32 13.04
CA GLY A 19 -14.28 20.77 12.18
C GLY A 19 -14.49 19.94 10.91
N LEU A 20 -15.45 20.38 10.08
CA LEU A 20 -15.81 19.75 8.79
C LEU A 20 -14.61 19.57 7.86
N PHE A 21 -13.65 20.51 7.86
CA PHE A 21 -12.45 20.41 7.04
C PHE A 21 -11.59 19.19 7.40
N GLN A 22 -11.34 18.91 8.70
CA GLN A 22 -10.58 17.73 9.07
C GLN A 22 -11.33 16.45 8.71
N TRP A 23 -12.66 16.40 8.89
CA TRP A 23 -13.45 15.23 8.49
C TRP A 23 -13.41 14.97 6.98
N ILE A 24 -13.55 16.01 6.16
CA ILE A 24 -13.42 15.89 4.70
C ILE A 24 -12.04 15.35 4.33
N LEU A 25 -10.99 15.88 4.98
CA LEU A 25 -9.61 15.50 4.70
C LEU A 25 -9.32 14.06 5.14
N VAL A 26 -9.83 13.64 6.31
CA VAL A 26 -9.80 12.26 6.81
C VAL A 26 -10.51 11.34 5.82
N ILE A 27 -11.74 11.65 5.41
CA ILE A 27 -12.51 10.84 4.45
C ILE A 27 -11.76 10.70 3.12
N LEU A 28 -11.18 11.78 2.61
CA LEU A 28 -10.40 11.75 1.37
C LEU A 28 -9.15 10.86 1.48
N ILE A 29 -8.44 10.91 2.60
CA ILE A 29 -7.24 10.07 2.83
C ILE A 29 -7.61 8.61 3.03
N PHE A 30 -8.58 8.33 3.91
CA PHE A 30 -8.98 6.96 4.17
C PHE A 30 -9.62 6.33 2.92
N GLY A 31 -10.43 7.09 2.18
CA GLY A 31 -11.05 6.66 0.93
C GLY A 31 -10.02 6.28 -0.14
N SER A 32 -8.97 7.08 -0.32
CA SER A 32 -7.91 6.75 -1.27
C SER A 32 -7.08 5.55 -0.82
N LYS A 33 -6.79 5.43 0.49
CA LYS A 33 -6.08 4.27 1.05
C LYS A 33 -6.85 2.96 0.92
N ILE A 34 -8.18 3.01 1.00
CA ILE A 34 -9.03 1.85 0.72
C ILE A 34 -8.80 1.35 -0.71
N THR A 35 -8.66 2.26 -1.69
CA THR A 35 -8.46 1.87 -3.10
C THR A 35 -7.09 1.21 -3.31
N ASP A 36 -6.02 1.78 -2.72
CA ASP A 36 -4.67 1.20 -2.76
C ASP A 36 -4.65 -0.22 -2.14
N ASN A 37 -5.29 -0.37 -0.98
CA ASN A 37 -5.35 -1.64 -0.26
C ASN A 37 -6.24 -2.66 -0.98
N TRP A 38 -7.34 -2.23 -1.59
CA TRP A 38 -8.23 -3.07 -2.38
C TRP A 38 -7.51 -3.69 -3.59
N SER A 39 -6.73 -2.86 -4.30
CA SER A 39 -5.88 -3.32 -5.39
C SER A 39 -4.90 -4.40 -4.95
N THR A 40 -4.36 -4.28 -3.74
CA THR A 40 -3.45 -5.26 -3.15
C THR A 40 -4.18 -6.54 -2.75
N LEU A 41 -5.37 -6.41 -2.16
CA LEU A 41 -6.22 -7.53 -1.72
C LEU A 41 -6.73 -8.40 -2.89
N MET A 42 -6.89 -7.84 -4.08
CA MET A 42 -7.37 -8.58 -5.26
C MET A 42 -6.54 -9.84 -5.58
N MET A 43 -5.26 -9.89 -5.25
CA MET A 43 -4.44 -11.10 -5.44
C MET A 43 -4.84 -12.27 -4.55
N THR A 44 -5.38 -12.02 -3.37
CA THR A 44 -5.90 -13.08 -2.50
C THR A 44 -7.03 -13.85 -3.17
N PHE A 45 -7.90 -13.16 -3.92
CA PHE A 45 -9.00 -13.79 -4.64
C PHE A 45 -8.58 -14.27 -6.04
N GLY A 46 -7.77 -13.49 -6.75
CA GLY A 46 -7.29 -13.85 -8.09
C GLY A 46 -6.35 -15.05 -8.11
N GLY A 47 -5.67 -15.35 -6.99
CA GLY A 47 -4.80 -16.51 -6.84
C GLY A 47 -5.50 -17.78 -6.34
N VAL A 48 -6.81 -17.73 -6.09
CA VAL A 48 -7.57 -18.93 -5.69
C VAL A 48 -7.55 -19.93 -6.85
N VAL A 49 -7.25 -21.19 -6.52
CA VAL A 49 -7.35 -22.31 -7.45
C VAL A 49 -8.82 -22.73 -7.48
N PRO A 50 -9.55 -22.53 -8.58
CA PRO A 50 -10.91 -23.04 -8.70
C PRO A 50 -10.87 -24.57 -8.84
N ASN A 51 -12.01 -25.21 -8.56
CA ASN A 51 -12.17 -26.64 -8.82
C ASN A 51 -11.89 -26.91 -10.30
N TRP A 52 -11.06 -27.92 -10.57
CA TRP A 52 -10.63 -28.27 -11.91
C TRP A 52 -10.66 -29.78 -12.07
N ARG A 53 -10.82 -30.25 -13.30
CA ARG A 53 -10.90 -31.68 -13.63
C ARG A 53 -10.01 -31.97 -14.82
N CYS A 54 -9.42 -33.15 -14.87
CA CYS A 54 -8.68 -33.56 -16.05
C CYS A 54 -9.64 -34.02 -17.16
N ASP A 55 -9.42 -33.58 -18.39
CA ASP A 55 -10.14 -34.10 -19.55
C ASP A 55 -9.49 -35.41 -20.02
N LEU A 56 -10.18 -36.51 -19.68
CA LEU A 56 -9.74 -37.87 -19.96
C LEU A 56 -10.01 -38.30 -21.42
N THR A 57 -10.69 -37.49 -22.22
CA THR A 57 -11.05 -37.86 -23.61
C THR A 57 -9.86 -37.85 -24.57
N THR A 58 -8.70 -37.33 -24.15
CA THR A 58 -7.47 -37.23 -24.96
C THR A 58 -6.42 -38.30 -24.64
N LEU A 59 -6.74 -39.29 -23.79
CA LEU A 59 -5.82 -40.37 -23.44
C LEU A 59 -5.96 -41.55 -24.41
N ASP A 60 -5.11 -41.55 -25.44
CA ASP A 60 -4.90 -42.71 -26.31
C ASP A 60 -4.48 -43.95 -25.49
N GLY A 61 -5.38 -44.94 -25.38
CA GLY A 61 -5.00 -46.32 -25.11
C GLY A 61 -5.25 -46.89 -23.70
N LEU A 62 -6.07 -46.28 -22.85
CA LEU A 62 -6.54 -46.92 -21.62
C LEU A 62 -8.07 -47.09 -21.64
N GLU A 63 -8.54 -48.33 -21.76
CA GLU A 63 -9.91 -48.71 -21.40
C GLU A 63 -10.04 -48.61 -19.87
N ILE A 64 -10.28 -47.39 -19.39
CA ILE A 64 -10.55 -47.15 -17.99
C ILE A 64 -12.01 -47.55 -17.75
N ASN A 65 -12.21 -48.71 -17.12
CA ASN A 65 -13.52 -49.20 -16.70
C ASN A 65 -14.29 -48.08 -15.97
N GLU A 66 -15.57 -47.93 -16.34
CA GLU A 66 -16.57 -47.04 -15.74
C GLU A 66 -16.66 -47.23 -14.22
N TYR A 67 -15.76 -46.60 -13.47
CA TYR A 67 -15.93 -46.30 -12.05
C TYR A 67 -15.85 -44.79 -11.93
N ASN A 68 -17.01 -44.15 -11.71
CA ASN A 68 -17.24 -42.74 -11.33
C ASN A 68 -15.99 -41.85 -11.38
N MET A 69 -15.50 -41.60 -12.60
CA MET A 69 -14.22 -40.94 -12.88
C MET A 69 -14.44 -39.47 -13.27
N SER A 70 -15.54 -38.87 -12.79
CA SER A 70 -15.93 -37.51 -13.14
C SER A 70 -15.37 -36.46 -12.17
N GLU A 71 -14.64 -36.84 -11.12
CA GLU A 71 -14.24 -35.96 -10.00
C GLU A 71 -12.76 -36.09 -9.59
N ILE A 72 -11.85 -36.34 -10.53
CA ILE A 72 -10.43 -36.56 -10.16
C ILE A 72 -9.59 -35.33 -10.52
N GLU A 73 -9.18 -34.61 -9.47
CA GLU A 73 -8.12 -33.60 -9.47
C GLU A 73 -6.76 -34.31 -9.42
N PHE A 74 -6.17 -34.63 -10.58
CA PHE A 74 -4.86 -35.27 -10.62
C PHE A 74 -3.94 -34.69 -11.70
N CYS A 75 -2.66 -34.57 -11.36
CA CYS A 75 -1.63 -34.05 -12.25
C CYS A 75 -0.89 -35.16 -13.01
N GLU A 76 -0.65 -36.28 -12.32
CA GLU A 76 -0.02 -37.47 -12.86
C GLU A 76 -0.64 -38.69 -12.17
N LEU A 77 -1.12 -39.66 -12.96
CA LEU A 77 -1.59 -40.96 -12.47
C LEU A 77 -0.52 -41.99 -12.76
N THR A 78 0.01 -42.60 -11.70
CA THR A 78 0.96 -43.71 -11.82
C THR A 78 0.21 -45.03 -11.71
N THR A 79 0.03 -45.71 -12.83
CA THR A 79 -0.47 -47.10 -12.86
C THR A 79 0.73 -48.06 -12.83
N SER A 80 0.52 -49.33 -12.47
CA SER A 80 1.58 -50.33 -12.29
C SER A 80 2.57 -50.50 -13.46
N ASN A 81 2.23 -50.04 -14.66
CA ASN A 81 3.08 -50.13 -15.86
C ASN A 81 3.27 -48.80 -16.64
N SER A 82 2.63 -47.69 -16.26
CA SER A 82 2.73 -46.40 -16.98
C SER A 82 2.37 -45.19 -16.10
N SER A 83 3.02 -44.05 -16.34
CA SER A 83 2.58 -42.76 -15.81
C SER A 83 1.84 -41.96 -16.87
N VAL A 84 0.67 -41.46 -16.49
CA VAL A 84 -0.23 -40.71 -17.37
C VAL A 84 -0.31 -39.27 -16.88
N LYS A 85 0.15 -38.32 -17.70
CA LYS A 85 0.06 -36.89 -17.41
C LYS A 85 -1.24 -36.30 -17.94
N CYS A 86 -1.83 -35.39 -17.17
CA CYS A 86 -3.01 -34.64 -17.60
C CYS A 86 -2.63 -33.53 -18.59
N ASN A 87 -3.06 -33.63 -19.85
CA ASN A 87 -2.74 -32.67 -20.90
C ASN A 87 -3.73 -31.50 -20.98
N SER A 88 -5.03 -31.76 -20.82
CA SER A 88 -6.09 -30.74 -20.84
C SER A 88 -6.87 -30.74 -19.53
N ARG A 89 -7.12 -29.54 -19.01
CA ARG A 89 -7.80 -29.30 -17.74
C ARG A 89 -9.07 -28.49 -17.99
N LEU A 90 -10.16 -28.88 -17.34
CA LEU A 90 -11.45 -28.24 -17.39
C LEU A 90 -11.68 -27.52 -16.06
N PHE A 91 -11.80 -26.20 -16.11
CA PHE A 91 -12.10 -25.37 -14.93
C PHE A 91 -13.60 -25.10 -14.84
N GLU A 92 -14.12 -25.08 -13.61
CA GLU A 92 -15.51 -24.73 -13.35
C GLU A 92 -15.80 -23.27 -13.80
N PRO A 93 -16.84 -23.01 -14.62
CA PRO A 93 -17.07 -21.69 -15.21
C PRO A 93 -17.49 -20.60 -14.22
N GLU A 94 -17.80 -20.97 -12.97
CA GLU A 94 -18.28 -20.04 -11.94
C GLU A 94 -17.19 -19.10 -11.41
N MET A 95 -15.90 -19.44 -11.58
CA MET A 95 -14.78 -18.61 -11.11
C MET A 95 -13.64 -18.53 -12.13
N SER A 96 -13.58 -17.43 -12.89
CA SER A 96 -12.42 -17.10 -13.71
C SER A 96 -11.34 -16.44 -12.84
N THR A 97 -10.29 -17.18 -12.52
CA THR A 97 -9.13 -16.69 -11.77
C THR A 97 -7.87 -16.68 -12.63
N VAL A 98 -6.83 -16.02 -12.14
CA VAL A 98 -5.50 -15.97 -12.78
C VAL A 98 -4.94 -17.39 -12.96
N VAL A 99 -5.31 -18.31 -12.07
CA VAL A 99 -4.92 -19.73 -12.14
C VAL A 99 -5.60 -20.44 -13.30
N SER A 100 -6.91 -20.21 -13.50
CA SER A 100 -7.67 -20.83 -14.59
C SER A 100 -7.33 -20.25 -15.97
N GLU A 101 -6.93 -18.97 -16.05
CA GLU A 101 -6.63 -18.30 -17.32
C GLU A 101 -5.31 -18.77 -17.93
N TRP A 102 -4.28 -18.97 -17.10
CA TRP A 102 -2.95 -19.43 -17.54
C TRP A 102 -2.61 -20.85 -17.12
N ASP A 103 -3.63 -21.61 -16.68
CA ASP A 103 -3.52 -23.01 -16.32
C ASP A 103 -2.35 -23.30 -15.35
N LEU A 104 -2.35 -22.57 -14.22
CA LEU A 104 -1.25 -22.53 -13.25
C LEU A 104 -1.37 -23.62 -12.17
N VAL A 105 -1.65 -24.85 -12.60
CA VAL A 105 -1.86 -26.00 -11.70
C VAL A 105 -0.68 -26.99 -11.79
N CYS A 106 -0.57 -27.94 -10.87
CA CYS A 106 0.43 -29.01 -10.89
C CYS A 106 1.87 -28.48 -10.81
N GLU A 107 2.69 -28.70 -11.85
CA GLU A 107 4.08 -28.24 -11.95
C GLU A 107 4.20 -26.70 -11.87
N ARG A 108 3.12 -25.97 -12.14
CA ARG A 108 3.06 -24.48 -12.15
C ARG A 108 2.31 -23.87 -10.96
N SER A 109 1.91 -24.68 -9.97
CA SER A 109 1.18 -24.25 -8.77
C SER A 109 1.93 -23.25 -7.87
N TRP A 110 3.25 -23.15 -8.01
CA TRP A 110 4.08 -22.19 -7.28
C TRP A 110 3.99 -20.75 -7.82
N ILE A 111 3.48 -20.57 -9.05
CA ILE A 111 3.46 -19.27 -9.74
C ILE A 111 2.54 -18.26 -9.02
N PRO A 112 1.27 -18.58 -8.67
CA PRO A 112 0.41 -17.65 -7.94
C PRO A 112 1.01 -17.20 -6.60
N SER A 113 1.59 -18.13 -5.84
CA SER A 113 2.27 -17.85 -4.57
C SER A 113 3.49 -16.94 -4.76
N THR A 114 4.22 -17.14 -5.86
CA THR A 114 5.38 -16.31 -6.23
C THR A 114 4.95 -14.90 -6.65
N ILE A 115 3.83 -14.75 -7.37
CA ILE A 115 3.28 -13.43 -7.71
C ILE A 115 2.94 -12.65 -6.45
N THR A 116 2.27 -13.27 -5.48
CA THR A 116 1.96 -12.64 -4.18
C THR A 116 3.22 -12.30 -3.40
N SER A 117 4.21 -13.20 -3.39
CA SER A 117 5.50 -12.95 -2.73
C SER A 117 6.25 -11.78 -3.35
N LEU A 118 6.24 -11.71 -4.69
CA LEU A 118 6.83 -10.61 -5.45
C LEU A 118 6.10 -9.29 -5.15
N GLN A 119 4.77 -9.32 -5.09
CA GLN A 119 3.95 -8.16 -4.69
C GLN A 119 4.37 -7.63 -3.30
N MET A 120 4.53 -8.51 -2.30
CA MET A 120 4.99 -8.11 -0.97
C MET A 120 6.41 -7.55 -0.98
N GLY A 121 7.30 -8.15 -1.78
CA GLY A 121 8.65 -7.61 -2.01
C GLY A 121 8.63 -6.20 -2.60
N GLY A 122 7.70 -5.93 -3.53
CA GLY A 122 7.47 -4.60 -4.11
C GLY A 122 7.04 -3.60 -3.05
N LEU A 123 6.09 -3.97 -2.17
CA LEU A 123 5.61 -3.12 -1.09
C LEU A 123 6.75 -2.70 -0.14
N ILE A 124 7.60 -3.65 0.26
CA ILE A 124 8.77 -3.39 1.12
C ILE A 124 9.76 -2.45 0.42
N ALA A 125 10.11 -2.75 -0.84
CA ALA A 125 11.04 -1.93 -1.62
C ALA A 125 10.52 -0.49 -1.80
N GLY A 126 9.23 -0.34 -2.11
CA GLY A 126 8.57 0.96 -2.20
C GLY A 126 8.63 1.73 -0.88
N GLY A 127 8.44 1.06 0.25
CA GLY A 127 8.57 1.65 1.59
C GLY A 127 9.95 2.28 1.85
N PHE A 128 11.03 1.59 1.48
CA PHE A 128 12.40 2.12 1.61
C PHE A 128 12.66 3.34 0.72
N ILE A 129 12.13 3.34 -0.51
CA ILE A 129 12.31 4.42 -1.48
C ILE A 129 11.45 5.65 -1.12
N SER A 130 10.32 5.44 -0.42
CA SER A 130 9.32 6.46 -0.12
C SER A 130 9.89 7.70 0.58
N GLY A 131 10.85 7.50 1.51
CA GLY A 131 11.45 8.59 2.26
C GLY A 131 12.25 9.55 1.38
N GLN A 132 13.07 9.01 0.47
CA GLN A 132 13.94 9.80 -0.39
C GLN A 132 13.15 10.55 -1.49
N MET A 133 12.13 9.92 -2.05
CA MET A 133 11.30 10.53 -3.09
C MET A 133 10.36 11.61 -2.54
N ALA A 134 9.82 11.43 -1.33
CA ALA A 134 8.93 12.40 -0.72
C ALA A 134 9.62 13.75 -0.43
N ASP A 135 10.92 13.72 -0.15
CA ASP A 135 11.69 14.91 0.20
C ASP A 135 12.19 15.68 -1.03
N THR A 136 12.35 15.01 -2.19
CA THR A 136 12.93 15.61 -3.41
C THR A 136 11.88 16.16 -4.38
N ILE A 137 10.82 15.41 -4.68
CA ILE A 137 9.81 15.75 -5.71
C ILE A 137 8.68 16.60 -5.13
N GLY A 138 8.54 16.61 -3.81
CA GLY A 138 7.49 17.32 -3.10
C GLY A 138 6.22 16.49 -2.97
N ARG A 139 5.75 16.41 -1.73
CA ARG A 139 4.67 15.51 -1.29
C ARG A 139 3.44 15.48 -2.21
N LYS A 140 2.78 16.61 -2.46
CA LYS A 140 1.52 16.62 -3.25
C LYS A 140 1.67 16.07 -4.67
N LEU A 141 2.81 16.34 -5.31
CA LEU A 141 3.08 15.86 -6.65
C LEU A 141 3.39 14.37 -6.66
N THR A 142 4.21 13.89 -5.69
CA THR A 142 4.50 12.46 -5.51
C THR A 142 3.23 11.63 -5.33
N TYR A 143 2.26 12.16 -4.58
CA TYR A 143 1.00 11.45 -4.36
C TYR A 143 0.09 11.44 -5.59
N ALA A 144 -0.04 12.57 -6.27
CA ALA A 144 -0.80 12.63 -7.52
C ALA A 144 -0.17 11.73 -8.59
N SER A 145 1.16 11.70 -8.69
CA SER A 145 1.86 10.80 -9.60
C SER A 145 1.66 9.34 -9.23
N ALA A 146 1.72 8.99 -7.94
CA ALA A 146 1.51 7.62 -7.48
C ALA A 146 0.10 7.12 -7.83
N LEU A 147 -0.94 7.90 -7.49
CA LEU A 147 -2.33 7.56 -7.86
C LEU A 147 -2.51 7.36 -9.36
N SER A 148 -1.88 8.21 -10.19
CA SER A 148 -1.94 8.05 -11.64
C SER A 148 -1.18 6.81 -12.14
N ALA A 149 -0.02 6.51 -11.56
CA ALA A 149 0.78 5.35 -11.91
C ALA A 149 0.08 4.05 -11.53
N LEU A 150 -0.54 4.00 -10.35
CA LEU A 150 -1.35 2.86 -9.90
C LEU A 150 -2.50 2.56 -10.86
N LEU A 151 -3.20 3.58 -11.35
CA LEU A 151 -4.27 3.41 -12.33
C LEU A 151 -3.73 2.81 -13.64
N VAL A 152 -2.60 3.30 -14.13
CA VAL A 152 -1.96 2.82 -15.36
C VAL A 152 -1.50 1.37 -15.21
N PHE A 153 -0.81 1.03 -14.11
CA PHE A 153 -0.31 -0.34 -13.90
C PHE A 153 -1.45 -1.34 -13.70
N ASN A 154 -2.50 -1.00 -12.97
CA ASN A 154 -3.67 -1.86 -12.81
C ASN A 154 -4.42 -2.08 -14.13
N THR A 155 -4.58 -1.03 -14.93
CA THR A 155 -5.23 -1.16 -16.24
C THR A 155 -4.38 -2.02 -17.18
N ALA A 156 -3.06 -1.81 -17.20
CA ALA A 156 -2.15 -2.65 -17.98
C ALA A 156 -2.18 -4.11 -17.52
N ALA A 157 -2.32 -4.36 -16.21
CA ALA A 157 -2.43 -5.71 -15.67
C ALA A 157 -3.71 -6.42 -16.10
N ALA A 158 -4.79 -5.70 -16.40
CA ALA A 158 -6.03 -6.29 -16.92
C ALA A 158 -5.89 -6.76 -18.39
N PHE A 159 -4.96 -6.18 -19.16
CA PHE A 159 -4.68 -6.57 -20.55
C PHE A 159 -3.47 -7.49 -20.69
N SER A 160 -2.94 -8.03 -19.59
CA SER A 160 -1.77 -8.90 -19.65
C SER A 160 -2.12 -10.22 -20.35
N THR A 161 -1.34 -10.58 -21.36
CA THR A 161 -1.51 -11.85 -22.10
C THR A 161 -0.69 -13.01 -21.53
N SER A 162 0.13 -12.73 -20.51
CA SER A 162 1.10 -13.67 -19.96
C SER A 162 1.32 -13.45 -18.46
N TRP A 163 1.52 -14.54 -17.72
CA TRP A 163 1.70 -14.51 -16.28
C TRP A 163 2.95 -13.72 -15.85
N GLN A 164 4.03 -13.71 -16.64
CA GLN A 164 5.22 -12.91 -16.33
C GLN A 164 4.94 -11.41 -16.40
N MET A 165 4.18 -10.98 -17.42
CA MET A 165 3.79 -9.58 -17.59
C MET A 165 2.88 -9.15 -16.43
N PHE A 166 1.93 -10.00 -16.06
CA PHE A 166 1.07 -9.77 -14.90
C PHE A 166 1.87 -9.67 -13.60
N ALA A 167 2.81 -10.58 -13.36
CA ALA A 167 3.68 -10.58 -12.18
C ALA A 167 4.50 -9.28 -12.08
N ALA A 168 5.09 -8.83 -13.20
CA ALA A 168 5.87 -7.59 -13.25
C ALA A 168 5.01 -6.35 -12.97
N LEU A 169 3.81 -6.27 -13.57
CA LEU A 169 2.89 -5.16 -13.34
C LEU A 169 2.36 -5.13 -11.91
N ARG A 170 2.14 -6.29 -11.30
CA ARG A 170 1.75 -6.41 -9.89
C ARG A 170 2.87 -5.97 -8.95
N PHE A 171 4.12 -6.31 -9.25
CA PHE A 171 5.28 -5.81 -8.52
C PHE A 171 5.38 -4.29 -8.57
N LEU A 172 5.26 -3.69 -9.76
CA LEU A 172 5.30 -2.24 -9.94
C LEU A 172 4.14 -1.53 -9.22
N SER A 173 2.94 -2.11 -9.29
CA SER A 173 1.77 -1.58 -8.57
C SER A 173 1.98 -1.61 -7.05
N ALA A 174 2.58 -2.69 -6.51
CA ALA A 174 2.86 -2.78 -5.09
C ALA A 174 3.99 -1.88 -4.63
N LEU A 175 5.01 -1.67 -5.48
CA LEU A 175 6.06 -0.69 -5.24
C LEU A 175 5.46 0.72 -5.12
N ASP A 176 4.53 1.08 -6.01
CA ASP A 176 3.84 2.36 -5.97
C ASP A 176 3.01 2.54 -4.68
N VAL A 177 2.26 1.52 -4.26
CA VAL A 177 1.55 1.52 -2.96
C VAL A 177 2.53 1.69 -1.79
N GLY A 178 3.71 1.05 -1.87
CA GLY A 178 4.82 1.23 -0.92
C GLY A 178 5.31 2.67 -0.84
N LEU A 179 5.39 3.37 -1.98
CA LEU A 179 5.72 4.80 -2.04
C LEU A 179 4.60 5.66 -1.44
N SER A 180 3.34 5.29 -1.69
CA SER A 180 2.17 6.04 -1.24
C SER A 180 1.94 5.93 0.28
N LEU A 181 2.42 4.86 0.95
CA LEU A 181 2.24 4.59 2.37
C LEU A 181 2.67 5.74 3.30
N ARG A 182 3.69 6.53 2.91
CA ARG A 182 4.16 7.69 3.67
C ARG A 182 3.30 8.96 3.47
N PHE A 183 2.24 8.89 2.66
CA PHE A 183 1.47 10.07 2.29
C PHE A 183 0.41 10.45 3.33
N VAL A 184 0.87 11.18 4.34
CA VAL A 184 0.00 12.00 5.20
C VAL A 184 0.13 13.44 4.69
N PRO A 185 -0.98 14.19 4.49
CA PRO A 185 -0.93 15.63 4.23
C PRO A 185 0.07 16.27 5.18
N GLU A 186 0.88 17.21 4.67
CA GLU A 186 1.81 17.94 5.52
C GLU A 186 1.04 18.51 6.71
N SER A 187 1.33 18.00 7.91
CA SER A 187 0.63 18.46 9.10
C SER A 187 1.02 19.90 9.33
N PHE A 188 0.06 20.69 9.80
CA PHE A 188 0.29 22.08 10.19
C PHE A 188 1.53 22.20 11.10
N ARG A 189 1.67 21.29 12.06
CA ARG A 189 2.80 21.18 12.97
C ARG A 189 4.13 20.91 12.27
N TRP A 190 4.18 20.00 11.29
CA TRP A 190 5.40 19.71 10.53
C TRP A 190 5.86 20.94 9.75
N LEU A 191 4.94 21.70 9.14
CA LEU A 191 5.24 22.92 8.39
C LEU A 191 5.86 24.01 9.27
N VAL A 192 5.33 24.21 10.47
CA VAL A 192 5.85 25.18 11.44
C VAL A 192 7.27 24.79 11.88
N ILE A 193 7.48 23.51 12.20
CA ILE A 193 8.80 23.01 12.64
C ILE A 193 9.86 23.09 11.53
N HIS A 194 9.47 22.95 10.26
CA HIS A 194 10.39 23.00 9.11
C HIS A 194 10.51 24.40 8.48
N TRP A 195 10.12 25.45 9.20
CA TRP A 195 10.25 26.86 8.76
C TRP A 195 9.49 27.21 7.48
N LYS A 196 8.45 26.44 7.14
CA LYS A 196 7.58 26.70 5.98
C LYS A 196 6.34 27.52 6.40
N ILE A 197 6.57 28.66 7.07
CA ILE A 197 5.53 29.46 7.74
C ILE A 197 4.46 29.98 6.76
N GLN A 198 4.87 30.37 5.56
CA GLN A 198 3.94 30.79 4.50
C GLN A 198 2.90 29.71 4.17
N LYS A 199 3.36 28.47 3.96
CA LYS A 199 2.51 27.32 3.66
C LYS A 199 1.65 26.94 4.86
N ALA A 200 2.19 27.04 6.08
CA ALA A 200 1.43 26.80 7.30
C ALA A 200 0.25 27.79 7.44
N TYR A 201 0.49 29.07 7.16
CA TYR A 201 -0.55 30.10 7.19
C TYR A 201 -1.63 29.88 6.13
N GLU A 202 -1.26 29.50 4.91
CA GLU A 202 -2.23 29.14 3.87
C GLU A 202 -3.15 27.99 4.29
N VAL A 203 -2.60 26.98 4.97
CA VAL A 203 -3.38 25.86 5.52
C VAL A 203 -4.36 26.36 6.57
N ILE A 204 -3.92 27.16 7.55
CA ILE A 204 -4.80 27.78 8.55
C ILE A 204 -5.91 28.59 7.89
N LYS A 205 -5.58 29.43 6.90
CA LYS A 205 -6.55 30.29 6.23
C LYS A 205 -7.64 29.47 5.51
N ARG A 206 -7.27 28.33 4.92
CA ARG A 206 -8.24 27.40 4.32
C ARG A 206 -9.15 26.77 5.37
N ILE A 207 -8.59 26.34 6.50
CA ILE A 207 -9.36 25.75 7.61
C ILE A 207 -10.35 26.79 8.15
N ALA A 208 -9.90 28.02 8.42
CA ALA A 208 -10.74 29.12 8.90
C ALA A 208 -11.90 29.43 7.94
N LYS A 209 -11.63 29.43 6.62
CA LYS A 209 -12.65 29.66 5.60
C LYS A 209 -13.69 28.54 5.53
N VAL A 210 -13.30 27.29 5.74
CA VAL A 210 -14.22 26.14 5.67
C VAL A 210 -15.02 25.97 6.98
N ASN A 211 -14.45 26.39 8.10
CA ASN A 211 -15.12 26.36 9.41
C ASN A 211 -15.88 27.67 9.74
N ASP A 212 -16.04 28.58 8.77
CA ASP A 212 -16.68 29.90 8.94
C ASP A 212 -16.15 30.70 10.16
N LYS A 213 -14.85 30.64 10.42
CA LYS A 213 -14.18 31.36 11.52
C LYS A 213 -13.22 32.44 11.03
N LYS A 214 -12.95 33.44 11.87
CA LYS A 214 -11.98 34.51 11.58
C LYS A 214 -10.56 33.95 11.61
N SER A 215 -9.79 34.18 10.55
CA SER A 215 -8.38 33.78 10.48
C SER A 215 -7.49 34.73 11.30
N PRO A 216 -6.45 34.22 11.99
CA PRO A 216 -5.45 35.07 12.61
C PRO A 216 -4.69 35.90 11.56
N GLU A 217 -4.20 37.06 12.00
CA GLU A 217 -3.40 37.97 11.19
C GLU A 217 -1.98 37.40 10.98
N TYR A 218 -1.46 37.46 9.76
CA TYR A 218 -0.19 36.83 9.40
C TYR A 218 0.98 37.31 10.27
N GLU A 219 1.06 38.62 10.50
CA GLU A 219 2.15 39.22 11.28
C GLU A 219 2.17 38.75 12.74
N LYS A 220 0.99 38.66 13.37
CA LYS A 220 0.85 38.15 14.75
C LYS A 220 1.22 36.67 14.84
N PHE A 221 0.78 35.88 13.87
CA PHE A 221 1.11 34.45 13.79
C PHE A 221 2.61 34.24 13.61
N HIS A 222 3.23 34.97 12.69
CA HIS A 222 4.65 34.88 12.38
C HIS A 222 5.53 35.29 13.56
N ALA A 223 5.24 36.43 14.19
CA ALA A 223 5.99 36.91 15.35
C ALA A 223 5.97 35.92 16.53
N LYS A 224 4.81 35.30 16.77
CA LYS A 224 4.62 34.35 17.88
C LYS A 224 5.31 33.01 17.62
N VAL A 225 5.37 32.56 16.37
CA VAL A 225 6.13 31.35 15.99
C VAL A 225 7.65 31.56 16.12
N ILE A 226 8.16 32.74 15.71
CA ILE A 226 9.59 33.08 15.87
C ILE A 226 9.98 33.21 17.34
N GLN A 227 9.13 33.81 18.18
CA GLN A 227 9.43 33.88 19.62
C GLN A 227 9.63 32.50 20.25
N VAL A 228 8.92 31.49 19.75
CA VAL A 228 9.02 30.12 20.24
C VAL A 228 10.17 29.34 19.56
N GLU A 229 10.69 29.81 18.43
CA GLU A 229 11.92 29.30 17.77
C GLU A 229 13.11 29.33 18.72
N ASP A 230 13.33 30.49 19.33
CA ASP A 230 14.49 30.74 20.20
C ASP A 230 14.51 29.75 21.37
N LEU A 231 13.32 29.40 21.89
CA LEU A 231 13.14 28.43 22.98
C LEU A 231 13.31 26.96 22.54
N VAL A 232 13.12 26.65 21.25
CA VAL A 232 13.27 25.28 20.71
C VAL A 232 14.71 25.02 20.26
N SER A 233 15.43 26.07 19.85
CA SER A 233 16.83 26.02 19.39
C SER A 233 17.82 25.55 20.47
N GLU A 234 17.48 25.73 21.75
CA GLU A 234 18.30 25.26 22.88
C GLU A 234 18.22 23.73 23.11
N GLY A 235 17.30 23.04 22.43
CA GLY A 235 17.15 21.59 22.52
C GLY A 235 18.23 20.82 21.73
N LYS A 236 18.80 19.78 22.33
CA LYS A 236 19.72 18.86 21.63
C LYS A 236 19.03 18.20 20.44
N LYS A 237 19.63 18.26 19.25
CA LYS A 237 19.22 17.48 18.07
C LYS A 237 19.69 16.04 18.26
N TYR A 238 18.76 15.08 18.17
CA TYR A 238 19.05 13.65 18.22
C TYR A 238 18.94 13.04 16.81
N SER A 239 19.88 12.17 16.48
CA SER A 239 19.89 11.39 15.24
C SER A 239 19.24 10.01 15.45
N ILE A 240 18.82 9.35 14.36
CA ILE A 240 18.27 7.98 14.41
C ILE A 240 19.31 6.98 14.96
N LEU A 241 20.60 7.26 14.76
CA LEU A 241 21.68 6.41 15.29
C LEU A 241 21.79 6.50 16.82
N ASP A 242 21.39 7.61 17.42
CA ASP A 242 21.40 7.80 18.89
C ASP A 242 20.37 6.88 19.59
N ILE A 243 19.46 6.27 18.82
CA ILE A 243 18.52 5.25 19.32
C ILE A 243 19.28 3.97 19.71
N LEU A 244 20.36 3.65 19.00
CA LEU A 244 21.19 2.47 19.27
C LEU A 244 22.01 2.66 20.56
N ASP A 245 22.37 3.90 20.87
CA ASP A 245 23.15 4.24 22.06
C ASP A 245 22.34 4.17 23.36
N ASN A 246 21.00 4.20 23.26
CA ASN A 246 20.12 4.12 24.44
C ASN A 246 19.40 2.76 24.51
N PRO A 247 19.82 1.84 25.40
CA PRO A 247 19.30 0.47 25.44
C PRO A 247 17.82 0.38 25.80
N ARG A 248 17.23 1.39 26.48
CA ARG A 248 15.79 1.44 26.72
C ARG A 248 15.02 1.75 25.43
N LEU A 249 15.48 2.74 24.66
CA LEU A 249 14.85 3.12 23.40
C LEU A 249 15.00 2.02 22.36
N LEU A 250 16.15 1.35 22.33
CA LEU A 250 16.38 0.17 21.50
C LEU A 250 15.36 -0.95 21.82
N LYS A 251 15.14 -1.25 23.10
CA LYS A 251 14.16 -2.29 23.51
C LYS A 251 12.73 -1.97 23.07
N PHE A 252 12.30 -0.71 23.23
CA PHE A 252 10.97 -0.29 22.76
C PHE A 252 10.86 -0.35 21.24
N THR A 253 11.91 0.07 20.52
CA THR A 253 11.93 0.02 19.06
C THR A 253 11.88 -1.44 18.56
N LEU A 254 12.65 -2.35 19.17
CA LEU A 254 12.61 -3.79 18.85
C LEU A 254 11.24 -4.42 19.15
N LEU A 255 10.62 -4.06 20.27
CA LEU A 255 9.25 -4.52 20.58
C LEU A 255 8.23 -4.05 19.55
N LEU A 256 8.34 -2.80 19.08
CA LEU A 256 7.47 -2.25 18.05
C LEU A 256 7.69 -2.90 16.68
N MET A 257 8.95 -3.24 16.34
CA MET A 257 9.27 -3.97 15.10
C MET A 257 8.77 -5.42 15.10
N VAL A 258 8.67 -6.06 16.26
CA VAL A 258 8.14 -7.44 16.39
C VAL A 258 6.61 -7.45 16.46
N ALA A 259 5.99 -6.34 16.87
CA ALA A 259 4.54 -6.21 17.01
C ALA A 259 3.81 -5.72 15.75
N TRP A 260 4.55 -5.26 14.74
CA TRP A 260 4.05 -4.87 13.40
C TRP A 260 4.45 -5.92 12.36
#